data_AF-A0AAN7N522-F1
#
_entry.id   AF-A0AAN7N522-F1
#
_cell.length_a   1.000
_cell.length_b   1.000
_cell.length_c   1.000
_cell.angle_alpha   90.00
_cell.angle_beta   90.00
_cell.angle_gamma   90.00
#
_symmetry.space_group_name_H-M   'P 1'
#
loop_
_entity.id
_entity.type
_entity.pdbx_description
1 polymer ?
#
loop_
_entity_poly.entity_id
_entity_poly.type
_entity_poly.pdbx_seq_one_letter_code
_entity_poly.pdbx_strand_id
1 'polypeptide(L)'
;MDGYKVFRRDRQGKRGGGAALYVRECFDCLELDDGDVNDIYFYEKLTCLVDEGKAVDVVYLDFSKAFDTVSHSILLEKLAAYGLDGCTLRWVKNQLDGLAQRVVKGVKSSWWPVTNW
;
A
#
# COMPACT_ATOMS: atom_id res chain seq x y z
N MET A 1 2.61 -22.42 14.90
CA MET A 1 3.72 -23.24 14.39
C MET A 1 4.82 -23.09 15.40
N ASP A 2 5.32 -24.19 15.95
CA ASP A 2 6.35 -24.11 16.99
C ASP A 2 7.63 -23.46 16.45
N GLY A 3 8.23 -22.56 17.23
CA GLY A 3 9.46 -21.85 16.87
C GLY A 3 9.28 -20.65 15.93
N TYR A 4 8.05 -20.13 15.77
CA TYR A 4 7.77 -18.94 14.95
C TYR A 4 6.95 -17.90 15.70
N LYS A 5 7.41 -16.66 15.67
CA LYS A 5 6.66 -15.46 16.03
C LYS A 5 5.85 -14.98 14.82
N VAL A 6 4.57 -14.65 15.03
CA VAL A 6 3.65 -14.20 13.98
C VAL A 6 3.41 -12.70 14.11
N PHE A 7 3.65 -11.97 13.02
CA PHE A 7 3.28 -10.57 12.87
C PHE A 7 2.10 -10.49 11.90
N ARG A 8 1.00 -9.89 12.32
CA ARG A 8 -0.22 -9.86 11.52
C ARG A 8 -0.84 -8.47 11.53
N ARG A 9 -1.12 -7.95 10.33
CA ARG A 9 -1.83 -6.69 10.14
C ARG A 9 -3.11 -6.96 9.36
N ASP A 10 -4.24 -6.95 10.07
CA ASP A 10 -5.57 -7.04 9.49
C ASP A 10 -6.12 -5.64 9.16
N ARG A 11 -6.88 -5.49 8.07
CA ARG A 11 -7.60 -4.24 7.77
C ARG A 11 -8.72 -4.02 8.78
N GLN A 12 -8.75 -2.85 9.42
CA GLN A 12 -9.85 -2.47 10.30
C GLN A 12 -11.19 -2.46 9.54
N GLY A 13 -12.23 -3.06 10.14
CA GLY A 13 -13.61 -2.97 9.67
C GLY A 13 -14.00 -3.89 8.49
N LYS A 14 -13.15 -4.82 8.04
CA LYS A 14 -13.48 -5.76 6.94
C LYS A 14 -13.14 -7.21 7.29
N ARG A 15 -13.96 -8.16 6.80
CA ARG A 15 -13.65 -9.61 6.88
C ARG A 15 -12.68 -9.99 5.76
N GLY A 16 -11.47 -10.41 6.14
CA GLY A 16 -10.41 -10.89 5.23
C GLY A 16 -9.62 -9.76 4.55
N GLY A 17 -8.33 -10.03 4.26
CA GLY A 17 -7.44 -9.10 3.52
C GLY A 17 -6.40 -8.38 4.39
N GLY A 18 -5.64 -9.14 5.17
CA GLY A 18 -4.46 -8.68 5.92
C GLY A 18 -3.20 -9.44 5.51
N ALA A 19 -2.03 -8.93 5.88
CA ALA A 19 -0.76 -9.64 5.70
C ALA A 19 -0.31 -10.29 7.01
N ALA A 20 0.32 -11.46 6.91
CA ALA A 20 0.96 -12.12 8.04
C ALA A 20 2.38 -12.54 7.66
N LEU A 21 3.34 -12.24 8.54
CA LEU A 21 4.72 -12.67 8.46
C LEU A 21 5.00 -13.65 9.59
N TYR A 22 5.65 -14.77 9.26
CA TYR A 22 6.09 -15.77 10.22
C TYR A 22 7.61 -15.67 10.31
N VAL A 23 8.12 -15.26 11.46
CA VAL A 23 9.57 -15.11 11.69
C VAL A 23 10.01 -16.13 12.71
N ARG A 24 11.10 -16.84 12.43
CA ARG A 24 11.62 -17.86 13.37
C ARG A 24 12.05 -17.18 14.67
N GLU A 25 11.73 -17.77 15.82
CA GLU A 25 11.99 -17.18 17.15
C GLU A 25 13.48 -16.96 17.48
N CYS A 26 14.40 -17.49 16.66
CA CYS A 26 15.82 -17.19 16.81
C CYS A 26 16.22 -15.79 16.31
N PHE A 27 15.28 -15.02 15.78
CA PHE A 27 15.48 -13.64 15.37
C PHE A 27 14.77 -12.69 16.35
N ASP A 28 15.50 -11.69 16.83
CA ASP A 28 14.90 -10.55 17.51
C ASP A 28 14.13 -9.71 16.49
N CYS A 29 12.89 -9.32 16.83
CA CYS A 29 11.99 -8.66 15.89
C CYS A 29 11.31 -7.46 16.56
N LEU A 30 11.36 -6.34 15.86
CA LEU A 30 10.72 -5.09 16.22
C LEU A 30 9.64 -4.75 15.18
N GLU A 31 8.42 -4.49 15.65
CA GLU A 31 7.34 -3.98 14.80
C GLU A 31 7.30 -2.45 14.90
N LEU A 32 7.05 -1.78 13.78
CA LEU A 32 6.87 -0.34 13.67
C LEU A 32 5.52 -0.09 12.98
N ASP A 33 4.66 0.73 13.58
CA ASP A 33 3.37 1.09 13.00
C ASP A 33 3.45 2.45 12.29
N ASP A 34 2.51 2.74 11.39
CA ASP A 34 2.44 3.99 10.60
C ASP A 34 2.48 5.26 11.47
N GLY A 35 2.03 5.18 12.74
CA GLY A 35 2.09 6.28 13.71
C GLY A 35 3.48 6.53 14.31
N ASP A 36 4.38 5.56 14.21
CA ASP A 36 5.75 5.60 14.73
C ASP A 36 6.80 5.91 13.64
N VAL A 37 6.40 5.87 12.35
CA VAL A 37 7.31 6.09 11.21
C VAL A 37 7.39 7.58 10.86
N ASN A 38 8.16 8.34 11.64
CA ASN A 38 8.94 9.41 11.02
C ASN A 38 10.23 8.74 10.51
N ASP A 39 10.56 8.89 9.23
CA ASP A 39 11.77 8.32 8.62
C ASP A 39 13.01 8.54 9.51
N ILE A 40 13.09 9.71 10.14
CA ILE A 40 14.18 10.07 11.06
C ILE A 40 14.28 9.10 12.26
N TYR A 41 13.18 8.83 12.95
CA TYR A 41 13.18 7.95 14.13
C TYR A 41 13.56 6.51 13.76
N PHE A 42 13.13 6.07 12.57
CA PHE A 42 13.50 4.77 12.04
C PHE A 42 15.01 4.67 11.80
N TYR A 43 15.60 5.65 11.11
CA TYR A 43 17.04 5.66 10.83
C TYR A 43 17.90 5.77 12.08
N GLU A 44 17.49 6.56 13.08
CA GLU A 44 18.17 6.61 14.38
C GLU A 44 18.23 5.24 15.03
N LYS A 45 17.10 4.53 15.04
CA LYS A 45 17.00 3.20 15.66
C LYS A 45 17.82 2.14 14.92
N LEU A 46 17.81 2.16 13.59
CA LEU A 46 18.67 1.28 12.79
C LEU A 46 20.16 1.56 13.07
N THR A 47 20.54 2.84 13.11
CA THR A 47 21.93 3.24 13.34
C THR A 47 22.43 2.72 14.69
N CYS A 48 21.65 2.87 15.76
CA CYS A 48 22.02 2.32 17.07
C CYS A 48 22.24 0.80 17.05
N LEU A 49 21.38 0.03 16.38
CA LEU A 49 21.53 -1.43 16.31
C LEU A 49 22.76 -1.85 15.50
N VAL A 50 23.06 -1.12 14.43
CA VAL A 50 24.28 -1.34 13.63
C VAL A 50 25.53 -0.97 14.41
N ASP A 51 25.51 0.14 15.16
CA ASP A 51 26.61 0.56 16.03
C ASP A 51 26.88 -0.44 17.17
N GLU A 52 25.84 -1.14 17.64
CA GLU A 52 25.96 -2.27 18.57
C GLU A 52 26.55 -3.55 17.92
N GLY A 53 26.82 -3.53 16.62
CA GLY A 53 27.37 -4.66 15.87
C GLY A 53 26.34 -5.76 15.56
N LYS A 54 25.04 -5.48 15.66
CA LYS A 54 23.98 -6.45 15.34
C LYS A 54 23.74 -6.49 13.83
N ALA A 55 23.51 -7.69 13.29
CA ALA A 55 22.99 -7.85 11.94
C ALA A 55 21.50 -7.49 11.95
N VAL A 56 21.10 -6.55 11.09
CA VAL A 56 19.73 -6.06 11.00
C VAL A 56 19.19 -6.26 9.59
N ASP A 57 18.07 -6.96 9.48
CA ASP A 57 17.30 -7.10 8.24
C ASP A 57 15.99 -6.30 8.37
N VAL A 58 15.65 -5.56 7.31
CA VAL A 58 14.45 -4.72 7.28
C VAL A 58 13.51 -5.21 6.18
N VAL A 59 12.23 -5.41 6.53
CA VAL A 59 11.18 -5.80 5.59
C VAL A 59 10.14 -4.69 5.51
N TYR A 60 10.05 -4.03 4.36
CA TYR A 60 8.98 -3.09 4.05
C TYR A 60 7.86 -3.78 3.28
N LEU A 61 6.63 -3.59 3.73
CA LEU A 61 5.43 -4.07 3.04
C LEU A 61 4.67 -2.88 2.45
N ASP A 62 4.83 -2.67 1.14
CA ASP A 62 4.07 -1.66 0.41
C ASP A 62 2.67 -2.20 0.06
N PHE A 63 1.66 -1.80 0.84
CA PHE A 63 0.26 -2.13 0.56
C PHE A 63 -0.33 -1.33 -0.61
N SER A 64 0.35 -0.28 -1.08
CA SER A 64 -0.12 0.57 -2.18
C SER A 64 -0.05 -0.19 -3.51
N LYS A 65 1.03 -0.93 -3.76
CA LYS A 65 1.17 -1.83 -4.94
C LYS A 65 0.18 -2.99 -4.96
N ALA A 66 -0.41 -3.33 -3.81
CA ALA A 66 -1.47 -4.33 -3.77
C ALA A 66 -2.74 -3.86 -4.48
N PHE A 67 -2.94 -2.56 -4.72
CA PHE A 67 -4.09 -2.04 -5.46
C PHE A 67 -3.90 -2.11 -6.99
N ASP A 68 -2.67 -2.11 -7.49
CA ASP A 68 -2.36 -2.32 -8.92
C ASP A 68 -2.73 -3.74 -9.40
N THR A 69 -2.78 -4.69 -8.46
CA THR A 69 -3.11 -6.10 -8.74
C THR A 69 -4.57 -6.44 -8.46
N VAL A 70 -5.36 -5.52 -7.87
CA VAL A 70 -6.79 -5.73 -7.66
C VAL A 70 -7.51 -5.55 -8.99
N SER A 71 -8.26 -6.57 -9.41
CA SER A 71 -9.13 -6.46 -10.58
C SER A 71 -10.06 -5.25 -10.47
N HIS A 72 -9.95 -4.32 -11.43
CA HIS A 72 -10.75 -3.09 -11.46
C HIS A 72 -12.25 -3.39 -11.39
N SER A 73 -12.69 -4.49 -12.01
CA SER A 73 -14.08 -4.94 -11.98
C SER A 73 -14.55 -5.30 -10.56
N ILE A 74 -13.75 -6.07 -9.81
CA ILE A 74 -14.05 -6.48 -8.43
C ILE A 74 -14.04 -5.26 -7.50
N LEU A 75 -13.11 -4.32 -7.73
CA LEU A 75 -13.04 -3.09 -6.96
C LEU A 75 -14.30 -2.22 -7.16
N LEU A 76 -14.72 -2.02 -8.40
CA LEU A 76 -15.91 -1.25 -8.73
C LEU A 76 -17.20 -1.91 -8.21
N GLU A 77 -17.30 -3.24 -8.29
CA GLU A 77 -18.45 -3.99 -7.74
C GLU A 77 -18.55 -3.82 -6.22
N LYS A 78 -17.41 -3.91 -5.52
CA LYS A 78 -17.38 -3.66 -4.06
C LYS A 78 -17.76 -2.23 -3.72
N LEU A 79 -17.25 -1.23 -4.46
CA LEU A 79 -17.60 0.17 -4.24
C LEU A 79 -19.09 0.43 -4.48
N ALA A 80 -19.69 -0.21 -5.49
CA ALA A 80 -21.13 -0.15 -5.73
C ALA A 80 -21.92 -0.77 -4.56
N ALA A 81 -21.45 -1.91 -4.02
CA ALA A 81 -22.06 -2.56 -2.86
C ALA A 81 -21.97 -1.72 -1.57
N TYR A 82 -20.98 -0.82 -1.46
CA TYR A 82 -20.89 0.17 -0.38
C TYR A 82 -21.79 1.40 -0.58
N GLY A 83 -22.57 1.46 -1.66
CA GLY A 83 -23.54 2.53 -1.91
C GLY A 83 -22.97 3.75 -2.61
N LEU A 84 -21.81 3.65 -3.27
CA LEU A 84 -21.28 4.75 -4.08
C LEU A 84 -22.16 4.95 -5.32
N ASP A 85 -22.41 6.21 -5.68
CA ASP A 85 -23.24 6.56 -6.82
C ASP A 85 -22.51 6.34 -8.15
N GLY A 86 -23.29 6.23 -9.24
CA GLY A 86 -22.76 5.95 -10.58
C GLY A 86 -21.78 7.00 -11.10
N CYS A 87 -21.87 8.26 -10.68
CA CYS A 87 -20.90 9.27 -11.10
C CYS A 87 -19.55 9.06 -10.42
N THR A 88 -19.55 8.74 -9.13
CA THR A 88 -18.31 8.45 -8.38
C THR A 88 -17.66 7.15 -8.88
N LEU A 89 -18.45 6.10 -9.11
CA LEU A 89 -17.93 4.84 -9.68
C LEU A 89 -17.33 5.02 -11.07
N ARG A 90 -17.97 5.83 -11.92
CA ARG A 90 -17.44 6.17 -13.25
C ARG A 90 -16.15 6.98 -13.16
N TRP A 91 -16.06 7.90 -12.20
CA TRP A 91 -14.83 8.65 -11.97
C TRP A 91 -13.69 7.71 -11.54
N VAL A 92 -13.92 6.81 -10.57
CA VAL A 92 -12.94 5.80 -10.13
C VAL A 92 -12.52 4.89 -11.29
N LYS A 93 -13.48 4.41 -12.09
CA LYS A 93 -13.17 3.58 -13.27
C LYS A 93 -12.22 4.31 -14.23
N ASN A 94 -12.49 5.58 -14.54
CA ASN A 94 -11.64 6.36 -15.43
C ASN A 94 -10.25 6.65 -14.85
N GLN A 95 -10.10 6.68 -13.53
CA GLN A 95 -8.78 6.77 -12.88
C GLN A 95 -8.00 5.46 -13.05
N LEU A 96 -8.66 4.32 -12.85
CA LEU A 96 -8.05 2.98 -12.94
C LEU A 96 -7.69 2.60 -14.38
N ASP A 97 -8.51 2.96 -15.36
CA ASP A 97 -8.27 2.66 -16.78
C ASP A 97 -7.17 3.56 -17.40
N GLY A 98 -6.54 4.41 -16.58
CA GLY A 98 -5.50 5.35 -16.99
C GLY A 98 -6.09 6.71 -17.38
N LEU A 99 -5.48 7.78 -16.85
CA LEU A 99 -5.88 9.13 -17.21
C LEU A 99 -5.32 9.51 -18.57
N ALA A 100 -6.11 10.24 -19.35
CA ALA A 100 -5.60 11.00 -20.48
C ALA A 100 -5.75 12.50 -20.17
N GLN A 101 -4.71 13.27 -20.44
CA GLN A 101 -4.70 14.72 -20.29
C GLN A 101 -4.71 15.40 -21.67
N ARG A 102 -5.24 16.62 -21.72
CA ARG A 102 -5.14 17.50 -22.89
C ARG A 102 -5.07 18.95 -22.44
N VAL A 103 -4.43 19.80 -23.23
CA VAL A 103 -4.36 21.24 -22.99
C VAL A 103 -5.48 21.94 -23.76
N VAL A 104 -6.10 22.94 -23.13
CA VAL A 104 -7.10 23.80 -23.77
C VAL A 104 -6.68 25.25 -23.63
N LYS A 105 -6.28 25.88 -24.74
CA LYS A 105 -6.01 27.32 -24.85
C LYS A 105 -6.65 27.87 -26.12
N GLY A 106 -7.95 28.11 -26.10
CA GLY A 106 -8.76 28.50 -27.27
C GLY A 106 -8.99 27.35 -28.27
N VAL A 107 -7.98 26.51 -28.50
CA VAL A 107 -8.04 25.25 -29.25
C VAL A 107 -7.68 24.10 -28.31
N LYS A 108 -8.32 22.94 -28.50
CA LYS A 108 -8.09 21.72 -27.71
C LYS A 108 -6.98 20.89 -28.36
N SER A 109 -5.97 20.47 -27.59
CA SER A 109 -4.99 19.47 -28.06
C SER A 109 -5.61 18.07 -28.13
N SER A 110 -4.90 17.14 -28.77
CA SER A 110 -5.18 15.71 -28.65
C SER A 110 -5.06 15.26 -27.19
N TRP A 111 -5.73 14.15 -26.89
CA TRP A 111 -5.59 13.44 -25.62
C TRP A 111 -4.24 12.71 -25.59
N TRP A 112 -3.54 12.82 -24.45
CA TRP A 112 -2.27 12.16 -24.19
C TRP A 112 -2.38 11.31 -22.93
N PRO A 113 -1.98 10.02 -22.95
CA PRO A 113 -1.95 9.19 -21.77
C PRO A 113 -1.07 9.81 -20.69
N VAL A 114 -1.53 9.78 -19.45
CA VAL A 114 -0.72 10.12 -18.27
C VAL A 114 0.09 8.88 -17.94
N THR A 115 1.35 8.86 -18.34
CA THR A 115 2.29 7.84 -17.89
C THR A 115 2.79 8.20 -16.50
N ASN A 116 2.66 7.29 -15.54
CA ASN A 116 3.34 7.41 -14.26
C ASN A 116 4.86 7.47 -14.53
N TRP A 117 5.55 8.43 -13.91
CA TRP A 117 7.01 8.53 -13.94
C TRP A 117 7.62 7.56 -12.93
#